data_AF-A0A8J4U2I3-F1
#
_entry.id   AF-A0A8J4U2I3-F1
#
_cell.length_a   1.000
_cell.length_b   1.000
_cell.length_c   1.000
_cell.angle_alpha   90.00
_cell.angle_beta   90.00
_cell.angle_gamma   90.00
#
_symmetry.space_group_name_H-M   'P 1'
#
loop_
_entity.id
_entity.type
_entity.pdbx_description
1 polymer ?
#
loop_
_entity_poly.entity_id
_entity_poly.type
_entity_poly.pdbx_seq_one_letter_code
_entity_poly.pdbx_strand_id
1 'polypeptide(L)'
;LGKLRDKLARGNLTGVAFLIVNDQDAHSRAMYWELKRRTAQDIPVYQQSPLKPDIWETLDGDKNDFLVYDRCGLLTFHIVLPYSFLHYPYVEAAIRATHQENNCNCT
;
A
#
# COMPACT_ATOMS: atom_id res chain seq x y z
N LEU A 1 -5.99 -6.82 -3.51
CA LEU A 1 -4.96 -5.97 -4.15
C LEU A 1 -4.78 -6.27 -5.64
N GLY A 2 -4.43 -7.50 -6.07
CA GLY A 2 -4.22 -7.80 -7.49
C GLY A 2 -5.36 -7.36 -8.42
N LYS A 3 -6.62 -7.66 -8.04
CA LYS A 3 -7.81 -7.18 -8.76
C LYS A 3 -7.87 -5.65 -8.93
N LEU A 4 -7.48 -4.89 -7.91
CA LEU A 4 -7.44 -3.42 -7.95
C LEU A 4 -6.34 -2.95 -8.91
N ARG A 5 -5.13 -3.49 -8.80
CA ARG A 5 -4.03 -3.21 -9.75
C ARG A 5 -4.47 -3.47 -11.19
N ASP A 6 -5.04 -4.64 -11.47
CA ASP A 6 -5.48 -4.99 -12.83
C ASP A 6 -6.60 -4.05 -13.33
N LYS A 7 -7.48 -3.60 -12.42
CA LYS A 7 -8.52 -2.60 -12.72
C LYS A 7 -7.91 -1.24 -13.09
N LEU A 8 -6.90 -0.78 -12.37
CA LEU A 8 -6.19 0.47 -12.67
C LEU A 8 -5.47 0.39 -14.02
N ALA A 9 -4.77 -0.72 -14.28
CA ALA A 9 -4.06 -0.94 -15.54
C ALA A 9 -5.01 -0.96 -16.75
N ARG A 10 -6.17 -1.64 -16.64
CA ARG A 10 -7.22 -1.60 -17.68
C ARG A 10 -7.80 -0.20 -17.89
N GLY A 11 -7.76 0.65 -16.87
CA GLY A 11 -8.16 2.05 -16.93
C GLY A 11 -7.06 3.01 -17.38
N ASN A 12 -5.96 2.49 -17.96
CA ASN A 12 -4.80 3.25 -18.43
C ASN A 12 -4.07 4.05 -17.33
N LEU A 13 -4.29 3.74 -16.04
CA LEU A 13 -3.46 4.23 -14.94
C LEU A 13 -2.23 3.33 -14.81
N THR A 14 -1.16 3.71 -15.52
CA THR A 14 0.14 3.04 -15.47
C THR A 14 1.08 3.72 -14.47
N GLY A 15 2.17 3.04 -14.11
CA GLY A 15 3.16 3.58 -13.16
C GLY A 15 2.73 3.55 -11.69
N VAL A 16 1.63 2.84 -11.36
CA VAL A 16 1.23 2.58 -9.96
C VAL A 16 1.88 1.28 -9.48
N ALA A 17 2.65 1.36 -8.39
CA ALA A 17 3.24 0.21 -7.72
C ALA A 17 2.54 -0.06 -6.39
N PHE A 18 2.52 -1.33 -5.98
CA PHE A 18 1.97 -1.75 -4.69
C PHE A 18 3.07 -2.43 -3.88
N LEU A 19 3.07 -2.21 -2.58
CA LEU A 19 3.92 -2.90 -1.62
C LEU A 19 3.07 -3.29 -0.43
N ILE A 20 3.17 -4.55 0.00
CA ILE A 20 2.64 -4.98 1.29
C ILE A 20 3.79 -4.97 2.29
N VAL A 21 3.64 -4.20 3.36
CA VAL A 21 4.51 -4.27 4.53
C VAL A 21 3.91 -5.30 5.47
N ASN A 22 4.66 -6.33 5.84
CA ASN A 22 4.28 -7.24 6.90
C ASN A 22 4.95 -6.80 8.19
N ASP A 23 4.16 -6.74 9.24
CA ASP A 23 4.56 -6.31 10.56
C ASP A 23 5.70 -7.15 11.15
N GLN A 24 6.47 -6.53 12.04
CA GLN A 24 7.66 -7.11 12.65
C GLN A 24 7.35 -8.12 13.76
N ASP A 25 6.13 -8.25 14.27
CA ASP A 25 5.80 -9.17 15.36
C ASP A 25 6.08 -10.64 15.04
N ALA A 26 6.34 -11.42 16.09
CA ALA A 26 6.66 -12.85 15.96
C ALA A 26 5.57 -13.63 15.20
N HIS A 27 4.29 -13.35 15.48
CA HIS A 27 3.17 -13.97 14.79
C HIS A 27 3.10 -13.55 13.31
N SER A 28 3.23 -12.26 13.02
CA SER A 28 3.25 -11.71 11.66
C SER A 28 4.34 -12.36 10.81
N ARG A 29 5.56 -12.51 11.36
CA ARG A 29 6.69 -13.19 10.71
C ARG A 29 6.43 -14.68 10.47
N ALA A 30 5.86 -15.39 11.45
CA ALA A 30 5.50 -16.80 11.30
C ALA A 30 4.47 -17.01 10.16
N MET A 31 3.59 -16.03 9.95
CA MET A 31 2.56 -16.04 8.92
C MET A 31 3.02 -15.47 7.56
N TYR A 32 4.29 -15.06 7.41
CA TYR A 32 4.80 -14.44 6.19
C TYR A 32 4.50 -15.26 4.93
N TRP A 33 4.73 -16.58 4.97
CA TRP A 33 4.53 -17.44 3.81
C TRP A 33 3.05 -17.58 3.42
N GLU A 34 2.15 -17.56 4.41
CA GLU A 34 0.72 -17.57 4.13
C GLU A 34 0.26 -16.24 3.51
N LEU A 35 0.76 -15.12 4.04
CA LEU A 35 0.52 -13.79 3.46
C LEU A 35 1.02 -13.74 2.01
N LYS A 36 2.25 -14.19 1.76
CA LYS A 36 2.85 -14.23 0.42
C LYS A 36 2.05 -15.12 -0.53
N ARG A 37 1.62 -16.30 -0.09
CA ARG A 37 0.79 -17.23 -0.88
C ARG A 37 -0.54 -16.63 -1.32
N ARG A 38 -1.15 -15.79 -0.48
CA ARG A 38 -2.43 -15.10 -0.77
C ARG A 38 -2.26 -13.82 -1.59
N THR A 39 -1.04 -13.31 -1.67
CA THR A 39 -0.73 -12.08 -2.39
C THR A 39 -0.54 -12.38 -3.88
N ALA A 40 -0.95 -11.46 -4.75
CA ALA A 40 -0.70 -11.61 -6.19
C ALA A 40 0.81 -11.65 -6.46
N GLN A 41 1.27 -12.50 -7.39
CA GLN A 41 2.70 -12.81 -7.57
C GLN A 41 3.59 -11.59 -7.83
N ASP A 42 3.05 -10.55 -8.45
CA ASP A 42 3.73 -9.32 -8.84
C ASP A 42 3.53 -8.17 -7.83
N ILE A 43 2.94 -8.44 -6.66
CA ILE A 43 2.91 -7.51 -5.54
C ILE A 43 3.96 -7.97 -4.51
N PRO A 44 5.05 -7.20 -4.32
CA PRO A 44 6.04 -7.52 -3.32
C PRO A 44 5.46 -7.49 -1.90
N VAL A 45 5.93 -8.42 -1.08
CA VAL A 45 5.66 -8.48 0.36
C VAL A 45 6.98 -8.29 1.10
N TYR A 46 7.15 -7.12 1.71
CA TYR A 46 8.29 -6.79 2.54
C TYR A 46 8.06 -7.28 3.97
N GLN A 47 8.91 -8.16 4.45
CA GLN A 47 8.91 -8.56 5.86
C GLN A 47 9.83 -7.62 6.64
N GLN A 48 9.26 -6.87 7.58
CA GLN A 48 10.06 -6.03 8.45
C GLN A 48 10.92 -6.88 9.40
N SER A 49 12.17 -6.44 9.59
CA SER A 49 13.09 -7.02 10.55
C SER A 49 12.82 -6.46 11.95
N PRO A 50 12.78 -7.29 13.01
CA PRO A 50 12.55 -6.84 14.38
C PRO A 50 13.70 -5.99 14.97
N LEU A 51 14.81 -5.85 14.24
CA LEU A 51 15.97 -5.04 14.67
C LEU A 51 15.98 -3.64 14.03
N LYS A 52 14.98 -3.31 13.21
CA LYS A 52 14.84 -2.01 12.55
C LYS A 52 13.78 -1.18 13.29
N PRO A 53 13.80 0.16 13.14
CA PRO A 53 12.71 1.00 13.63
C PRO A 53 11.35 0.50 13.13
N ASP A 54 10.33 0.69 13.97
CA ASP A 54 9.00 0.25 13.61
C ASP A 54 8.43 1.13 12.49
N ILE A 55 8.25 0.57 11.29
CA ILE A 55 7.67 1.25 10.13
C ILE A 55 6.22 1.63 10.43
N TRP A 56 5.46 0.80 11.14
CA TRP A 56 4.05 1.10 11.45
C TRP A 56 3.95 2.28 12.42
N GLU A 57 4.79 2.34 13.44
CA GLU A 57 4.87 3.53 14.32
C GLU A 57 5.41 4.75 13.56
N THR A 58 6.44 4.58 12.74
CA THR A 58 7.07 5.70 12.00
C THR A 58 6.10 6.34 11.01
N LEU A 59 5.23 5.54 10.39
CA LEU A 59 4.25 6.00 9.42
C LEU A 59 2.87 6.29 10.03
N ASP A 60 2.73 6.18 11.35
CA ASP A 60 1.46 6.29 12.08
C ASP A 60 0.34 5.41 11.48
N GLY A 61 0.71 4.19 11.04
CA GLY A 61 -0.18 3.27 10.35
C GLY A 61 -0.62 2.09 11.21
N ASP A 62 -1.81 1.57 10.92
CA ASP A 62 -2.35 0.37 11.56
C ASP A 62 -2.66 -0.74 10.52
N LYS A 63 -2.99 -1.93 11.01
CA LYS A 63 -3.36 -3.09 10.22
C LYS A 63 -4.51 -2.76 9.27
N ASN A 64 -4.30 -3.10 8.00
CA ASN A 64 -5.19 -2.87 6.87
C ASN A 64 -5.27 -1.41 6.40
N ASP A 65 -4.43 -0.52 6.89
CA ASP A 65 -4.34 0.83 6.35
C ASP A 65 -3.71 0.83 4.96
N PHE A 66 -4.06 1.85 4.18
CA PHE A 66 -3.38 2.18 2.94
C PHE A 66 -2.72 3.54 3.05
N LEU A 67 -1.41 3.55 2.83
CA LEU A 67 -0.62 4.76 2.67
C LEU A 67 -0.37 4.94 1.17
N VAL A 68 -0.94 6.00 0.60
CA VAL A 68 -0.82 6.32 -0.83
C VAL A 68 0.19 7.45 -0.97
N TYR A 69 1.25 7.18 -1.71
CA TYR A 69 2.30 8.15 -2.00
C TYR A 69 2.23 8.59 -3.44
N ASP A 70 2.53 9.86 -3.70
CA ASP A 70 2.69 10.39 -5.04
C ASP A 70 4.06 10.03 -5.67
N ARG A 71 4.30 10.52 -6.88
CA ARG A 71 5.58 10.31 -7.60
C ARG A 71 6.78 10.98 -6.93
N CYS A 72 6.54 11.94 -6.04
CA CYS A 72 7.56 12.66 -5.29
C CYS A 72 7.85 12.04 -3.91
N GLY A 73 7.13 10.98 -3.53
CA GLY A 73 7.27 10.34 -2.24
C GLY A 73 6.54 11.08 -1.10
N LEU A 74 5.63 12.01 -1.42
CA LEU A 74 4.76 12.62 -0.42
C LEU A 74 3.57 11.72 -0.14
N LEU A 75 3.24 11.54 1.15
CA LEU A 75 2.02 10.85 1.56
C LEU A 75 0.81 11.73 1.24
N THR A 76 -0.02 11.31 0.29
CA THR A 76 -1.21 12.07 -0.14
C THR A 76 -2.48 11.58 0.55
N PHE A 77 -2.59 10.28 0.83
CA PHE A 77 -3.70 9.70 1.56
C PHE A 77 -3.24 8.65 2.56
N HIS A 78 -3.81 8.73 3.76
CA HIS A 78 -3.80 7.67 4.76
C HIS A 78 -5.24 7.18 4.95
N ILE A 79 -5.52 5.97 4.47
CA ILE A 79 -6.87 5.41 4.42
C ILE A 79 -6.95 4.30 5.46
N VAL A 80 -7.70 4.58 6.51
CA VAL A 80 -7.89 3.68 7.64
C VAL A 80 -9.19 2.87 7.52
N LEU A 81 -9.37 1.87 8.39
CA LEU A 81 -10.66 1.20 8.53
C LEU A 81 -11.78 2.18 8.93
N PRO A 82 -13.01 2.02 8.42
CA PRO A 82 -13.48 0.97 7.51
C PRO A 82 -13.29 1.32 6.02
N TYR A 83 -12.74 2.49 5.69
CA TYR A 83 -12.62 2.96 4.30
C TYR A 83 -11.57 2.19 3.49
N SER A 84 -10.64 1.52 4.16
CA SER A 84 -9.60 0.68 3.55
C SER A 84 -10.11 -0.64 2.98
N PHE A 85 -11.35 -1.04 3.22
CA PHE A 85 -11.90 -2.25 2.60
C PHE A 85 -11.98 -2.10 1.07
N LEU A 86 -11.30 -3.00 0.35
CA LEU A 86 -11.17 -2.94 -1.11
C LEU A 86 -12.48 -3.18 -1.91
N HIS A 87 -13.58 -3.54 -1.27
CA HIS A 87 -14.90 -3.54 -1.92
C HIS A 87 -15.51 -2.15 -2.00
N TYR A 88 -15.02 -1.19 -1.20
CA TYR A 88 -15.38 0.22 -1.32
C TYR A 88 -14.44 0.96 -2.30
N PRO A 89 -14.89 2.09 -2.88
CA PRO A 89 -14.13 2.78 -3.92
C PRO A 89 -12.99 3.66 -3.38
N TYR A 90 -12.85 3.85 -2.06
CA TYR A 90 -11.98 4.89 -1.49
C TYR A 90 -10.50 4.72 -1.84
N VAL A 91 -9.97 3.50 -1.75
CA VAL A 91 -8.57 3.21 -2.10
C VAL A 91 -8.31 3.48 -3.59
N GLU A 92 -9.22 3.07 -4.47
CA GLU A 92 -9.10 3.35 -5.90
C GLU A 92 -9.18 4.85 -6.20
N ALA A 93 -10.12 5.55 -5.57
CA ALA A 93 -10.32 6.98 -5.75
C ALA A 93 -9.08 7.78 -5.29
N ALA A 94 -8.50 7.44 -4.14
CA ALA A 94 -7.28 8.06 -3.63
C ALA A 94 -6.07 7.85 -4.57
N ILE A 95 -5.89 6.64 -5.10
CA ILE A 95 -4.84 6.36 -6.09
C ILE A 95 -5.05 7.21 -7.35
N ARG A 96 -6.29 7.32 -7.84
CA ARG A 96 -6.61 8.12 -9.03
C ARG A 96 -6.36 9.60 -8.81
N ALA A 97 -6.80 10.15 -7.67
CA ALA A 97 -6.55 11.54 -7.32
C ALA A 97 -5.04 11.83 -7.23
N THR A 98 -4.30 10.99 -6.51
CA THR A 98 -2.84 11.09 -6.38
C THR A 98 -2.12 11.01 -7.72
N HIS A 99 -2.58 10.14 -8.62
CA HIS A 99 -1.94 9.96 -9.93
C HIS A 99 -2.14 11.18 -10.85
N GLN A 100 -3.33 11.80 -10.77
CA GLN A 100 -3.72 12.99 -11.53
C GLN A 100 -3.01 14.26 -11.05
N GLU A 101 -2.84 14.42 -9.74
CA GLU A 101 -2.13 15.56 -9.16
C GLU A 101 -0.62 15.41 -9.39
N ASN A 102 -0.14 15.93 -10.53
CA ASN A 102 1.29 15.96 -10.85
C ASN A 102 2.00 17.20 -10.27
N ASN A 103 1.71 17.53 -9.00
CA ASN A 103 2.16 18.79 -8.37
C ASN A 103 3.54 18.66 -7.72
N CYS A 104 4.41 17.84 -8.30
CA CYS A 104 5.80 17.72 -7.91
C CYS A 104 6.53 19.04 -8.16
N ASN A 105 6.50 19.97 -7.19
CA ASN A 105 7.45 21.08 -7.08
C ASN A 105 8.78 20.50 -6.59
N CYS A 106 9.41 19.66 -7.41
CA CYS A 106 10.79 19.27 -7.20
C CYS A 106 11.67 20.50 -7.48
N THR A 107 11.91 21.34 -6.47
CA THR A 107 13.03 22.29 -6.47
C THR A 107 14.34 21.58 -6.31
#